data_AF-A0A846A4J6-F1
#
_entry.id   AF-A0A846A4J6-F1
#
_cell.length_a   1.000
_cell.length_b   1.000
_cell.length_c   1.000
_cell.angle_alpha   90.00
_cell.angle_beta   90.00
_cell.angle_gamma   90.00
#
_symmetry.space_group_name_H-M   'P 1'
#
loop_
_entity.id
_entity.type
_entity.pdbx_description
1 polymer ?
#
loop_
_entity_poly.entity_id
_entity_poly.type
_entity_poly.pdbx_seq_one_letter_code
_entity_poly.pdbx_strand_id
1 'polypeptide(L)'
;MQTLSTPQRAATLPAFDTTIHRRQTRPVRVANVTIGGGYPVVVQSMINEDTLDINGSVAAIRRLHEIGCEIVRVTVPSMAHAKALAEIKEKLAATYQSVPLVADVHHNGMKIALEVAKHVDKVRINPGLYVFEKPKANRSEYTEAEFEEIGEKIRETLEPLVISLRDQGKAMRIGVNHGSLAERMLFTYGDTPEGMVESALEFIRICES
;
A
#
# COMPACT_ATOMS: atom_id res chain seq x y z
N MET A 1 -30.26 68.36 6.33
CA MET A 1 -29.21 67.35 6.12
C MET A 1 -29.90 66.00 5.89
N GLN A 2 -29.93 65.52 4.64
CA GLN A 2 -30.32 64.14 4.36
C GLN A 2 -29.11 63.26 4.66
N THR A 3 -29.19 62.42 5.68
CA THR A 3 -28.23 61.36 5.92
C THR A 3 -28.44 60.27 4.88
N LEU A 4 -27.48 60.12 3.97
CA LEU A 4 -27.45 59.01 3.01
C LEU A 4 -27.38 57.68 3.79
N SER A 5 -28.13 56.67 3.33
CA SER A 5 -28.12 55.33 3.91
C SER A 5 -26.79 54.62 3.65
N THR A 6 -26.27 53.96 4.68
CA THR A 6 -25.05 53.14 4.60
C THR A 6 -25.25 52.01 3.58
N PRO A 7 -24.35 51.84 2.59
CA PRO A 7 -24.50 50.76 1.62
C PRO A 7 -24.38 49.41 2.33
N GLN A 8 -25.36 48.53 2.13
CA GLN A 8 -25.26 47.13 2.55
C GLN A 8 -24.10 46.50 1.81
N ARG A 9 -23.02 46.21 2.55
CA ARG A 9 -21.87 45.48 2.03
C ARG A 9 -22.33 44.05 1.75
N ALA A 10 -22.52 43.72 0.47
CA ALA A 10 -22.79 42.35 0.06
C ALA A 10 -21.68 41.46 0.64
N ALA A 11 -22.07 40.35 1.28
CA ALA A 11 -21.12 39.41 1.85
C ALA A 11 -20.21 38.89 0.72
N THR A 12 -18.95 39.31 0.73
CA THR A 12 -17.94 38.79 -0.18
C THR A 12 -17.67 37.35 0.21
N LEU A 13 -18.00 36.40 -0.66
CA LEU A 13 -17.56 35.02 -0.52
C LEU A 13 -16.04 34.99 -0.44
N PRO A 14 -15.45 34.14 0.43
CA PRO A 14 -14.00 34.03 0.53
C PRO A 14 -13.41 33.58 -0.80
N ALA A 15 -12.25 34.14 -1.17
CA ALA A 15 -11.57 33.85 -2.43
C ALA A 15 -11.10 32.39 -2.56
N PHE A 16 -11.01 31.67 -1.44
CA PHE A 16 -10.59 30.28 -1.37
C PHE A 16 -11.46 29.52 -0.39
N ASP A 17 -11.70 28.25 -0.72
CA ASP A 17 -12.38 27.32 0.16
C ASP A 17 -11.41 26.83 1.25
N THR A 18 -11.77 27.08 2.52
CA THR A 18 -10.99 26.62 3.68
C THR A 18 -11.52 25.32 4.26
N THR A 19 -12.55 24.72 3.64
CA THR A 19 -13.15 23.47 4.07
C THR A 19 -12.35 22.30 3.53
N ILE A 20 -12.05 21.32 4.39
CA ILE A 20 -11.38 20.09 3.95
C ILE A 20 -12.40 19.18 3.27
N HIS A 21 -12.36 19.15 1.94
CA HIS A 21 -13.17 18.21 1.15
C HIS A 21 -12.47 16.87 1.02
N ARG A 22 -13.00 15.87 1.73
CA ARG A 22 -12.50 14.49 1.64
C ARG A 22 -12.90 13.89 0.29
N ARG A 23 -11.92 13.36 -0.46
CA ARG A 23 -12.18 12.60 -1.68
C ARG A 23 -13.10 11.41 -1.39
N GLN A 24 -14.14 11.23 -2.21
CA GLN A 24 -15.00 10.05 -2.16
C GLN A 24 -14.20 8.81 -2.57
N THR A 25 -14.24 7.78 -1.73
CA THR A 25 -13.45 6.55 -1.88
C THR A 25 -14.26 5.35 -1.44
N ARG A 26 -13.95 4.16 -1.96
CA ARG A 26 -14.52 2.92 -1.43
C ARG A 26 -13.99 2.63 -0.02
N PRO A 27 -14.81 2.12 0.91
CA PRO A 27 -14.31 1.62 2.19
C PRO A 27 -13.56 0.29 1.98
N VAL A 28 -12.44 0.13 2.67
CA VAL A 28 -11.61 -1.09 2.66
C VAL A 28 -11.29 -1.48 4.11
N ARG A 29 -11.64 -2.71 4.49
CA ARG A 29 -11.36 -3.23 5.84
C ARG A 29 -9.95 -3.79 5.94
N VAL A 30 -9.31 -3.53 7.07
CA VAL A 30 -8.06 -4.15 7.52
C VAL A 30 -8.31 -4.62 8.96
N ALA A 31 -8.62 -5.90 9.13
CA ALA A 31 -9.17 -6.46 10.37
C ALA A 31 -10.40 -5.67 10.88
N ASN A 32 -10.26 -5.02 12.03
CA ASN A 32 -11.29 -4.19 12.68
C ASN A 32 -11.24 -2.70 12.27
N VAL A 33 -10.28 -2.28 11.45
CA VAL A 33 -10.10 -0.89 11.00
C VAL A 33 -10.64 -0.74 9.57
N THR A 34 -11.30 0.39 9.26
CA THR A 34 -11.81 0.70 7.91
C THR A 34 -11.14 1.95 7.36
N ILE A 35 -10.58 1.85 6.15
CA ILE A 35 -9.91 2.94 5.42
C ILE A 35 -10.80 3.38 4.25
N GLY A 36 -10.94 4.69 4.04
CA GLY A 36 -11.74 5.24 2.93
C GLY A 36 -13.23 5.32 3.26
N GLY A 37 -14.09 5.66 2.29
CA GLY A 37 -15.55 5.69 2.49
C GLY A 37 -16.06 6.69 3.53
N GLY A 38 -15.31 7.77 3.79
CA GLY A 38 -15.66 8.77 4.81
C GLY A 38 -15.21 8.41 6.23
N TYR A 39 -14.72 7.20 6.49
CA TYR A 39 -14.11 6.81 7.78
C TYR A 39 -12.84 7.63 8.07
N PRO A 40 -12.52 7.94 9.35
CA PRO A 40 -11.37 8.74 9.74
C PRO A 40 -10.05 8.34 9.06
N VAL A 41 -9.11 9.30 8.93
CA VAL A 41 -7.78 9.00 8.39
C VAL A 41 -7.03 8.14 9.40
N VAL A 42 -6.70 6.92 9.00
CA VAL A 42 -6.08 5.91 9.85
C VAL A 42 -4.58 6.16 10.00
N VAL A 43 -4.11 6.25 11.24
CA VAL A 43 -2.69 6.38 11.58
C VAL A 43 -2.01 5.02 11.51
N GLN A 44 -0.93 4.94 10.74
CA GLN A 44 -0.19 3.69 10.52
C GLN A 44 1.32 3.95 10.55
N SER A 45 2.07 2.96 10.99
CA SER A 45 3.53 3.02 11.14
C SER A 45 4.17 1.69 10.74
N MET A 46 5.50 1.61 10.81
CA MET A 46 6.28 0.43 10.49
C MET A 46 7.35 0.23 11.56
N ILE A 47 7.51 -1.00 12.05
CA ILE A 47 8.64 -1.34 12.93
C ILE A 47 9.95 -1.34 12.14
N ASN A 48 11.06 -1.12 12.84
CA ASN A 48 12.40 -1.17 12.25
C ASN A 48 13.24 -2.33 12.80
N GLU A 49 12.73 -3.04 13.81
CA GLU A 49 13.29 -4.28 14.30
C GLU A 49 13.32 -5.35 13.20
N ASP A 50 14.31 -6.24 13.26
CA ASP A 50 14.34 -7.42 12.42
C ASP A 50 13.16 -8.33 12.77
N THR A 51 12.34 -8.69 11.79
CA THR A 51 11.19 -9.59 11.96
C THR A 51 11.59 -10.95 12.53
N LEU A 52 12.85 -11.38 12.35
CA LEU A 52 13.37 -12.60 12.97
C LEU A 52 13.64 -12.44 14.48
N ASP A 53 13.82 -11.21 14.98
CA ASP A 53 13.73 -10.91 16.41
C ASP A 53 12.25 -10.78 16.81
N ILE A 54 11.63 -11.93 17.06
CA ILE A 54 10.21 -12.03 17.45
C ILE A 54 9.92 -11.20 18.71
N ASN A 55 10.81 -11.22 19.70
CA ASN A 55 10.59 -10.49 20.96
C ASN A 55 10.68 -8.99 20.75
N GLY A 56 11.72 -8.53 20.05
CA GLY A 56 11.89 -7.12 19.68
C GLY A 56 10.72 -6.62 18.85
N SER A 57 10.32 -7.37 17.83
CA SER A 57 9.18 -7.05 16.95
C SER A 57 7.86 -6.95 17.71
N VAL A 58 7.56 -7.92 18.59
CA VAL A 58 6.34 -7.88 19.43
C VAL A 58 6.34 -6.65 20.34
N ALA A 59 7.47 -6.37 21.01
CA ALA A 59 7.59 -5.20 21.87
C ALA A 59 7.41 -3.91 21.07
N ALA A 60 7.95 -3.81 19.86
CA ALA A 60 7.86 -2.64 19.01
C ALA A 60 6.45 -2.40 18.48
N ILE A 61 5.79 -3.45 17.98
CA ILE A 61 4.40 -3.40 17.53
C ILE A 61 3.50 -2.92 18.67
N ARG A 62 3.69 -3.49 19.87
CA ARG A 62 2.96 -3.08 21.06
C ARG A 62 3.20 -1.60 21.40
N ARG A 63 4.46 -1.14 21.45
CA ARG A 63 4.78 0.27 21.73
C ARG A 63 4.10 1.22 20.74
N LEU A 64 4.14 0.91 19.44
CA LEU A 64 3.46 1.70 18.42
C LEU A 64 1.94 1.71 18.62
N HIS A 65 1.35 0.55 18.87
CA HIS A 65 -0.09 0.44 19.07
C HIS A 65 -0.57 1.16 20.34
N GLU A 66 0.18 1.07 21.45
CA GLU A 66 -0.13 1.75 22.71
C GLU A 66 -0.14 3.28 22.58
N ILE A 67 0.64 3.86 21.67
CA ILE A 67 0.65 5.31 21.40
C ILE A 67 -0.37 5.75 20.33
N GLY A 68 -1.25 4.84 19.90
CA GLY A 68 -2.35 5.13 18.98
C GLY A 68 -2.09 4.80 17.50
N CYS A 69 -1.05 4.03 17.18
CA CYS A 69 -0.90 3.47 15.83
C CYS A 69 -1.97 2.40 15.59
N GLU A 70 -2.82 2.57 14.58
CA GLU A 70 -3.98 1.70 14.34
C GLU A 70 -3.63 0.50 13.45
N ILE A 71 -2.61 0.63 12.59
CA ILE A 71 -2.13 -0.45 11.71
C ILE A 71 -0.60 -0.44 11.70
N VAL A 72 0.02 -1.60 11.96
CA VAL A 72 1.49 -1.72 12.00
C VAL A 72 2.00 -2.56 10.84
N ARG A 73 2.97 -2.03 10.09
CA ARG A 73 3.64 -2.72 8.99
C ARG A 73 4.93 -3.39 9.47
N VAL A 74 5.23 -4.55 8.90
CA VAL A 74 6.41 -5.37 9.22
C VAL A 74 7.08 -5.81 7.91
N THR A 75 8.40 -5.75 7.83
CA THR A 75 9.15 -6.17 6.64
C THR A 75 9.21 -7.70 6.52
N VAL A 76 9.02 -8.24 5.31
CA VAL A 76 9.02 -9.68 5.08
C VAL A 76 9.84 -10.01 3.82
N PRO A 77 11.18 -9.97 3.89
CA PRO A 77 12.04 -10.21 2.73
C PRO A 77 12.24 -11.70 2.41
N SER A 78 11.91 -12.63 3.32
CA SER A 78 12.09 -14.07 3.08
C SER A 78 11.00 -14.93 3.72
N MET A 79 10.95 -16.21 3.34
CA MET A 79 10.04 -17.20 3.93
C MET A 79 10.25 -17.38 5.45
N ALA A 80 11.47 -17.21 5.95
CA ALA A 80 11.73 -17.26 7.39
C ALA A 80 11.04 -16.09 8.11
N HIS A 81 11.04 -14.90 7.51
CA HIS A 81 10.35 -13.73 8.05
C HIS A 81 8.83 -13.90 7.98
N ALA A 82 8.30 -14.57 6.95
CA ALA A 82 6.86 -14.86 6.85
C ALA A 82 6.40 -15.78 7.99
N LYS A 83 7.20 -16.81 8.31
CA LYS A 83 6.95 -17.71 9.45
C LYS A 83 7.11 -16.99 10.79
N ALA A 84 8.14 -16.16 10.94
CA ALA A 84 8.33 -15.36 12.14
C ALA A 84 7.17 -14.38 12.36
N LEU A 85 6.59 -13.81 11.29
CA LEU A 85 5.43 -12.94 11.40
C LEU A 85 4.17 -13.67 11.90
N ALA A 86 4.02 -14.97 11.60
CA ALA A 86 2.98 -15.79 12.18
C ALA A 86 3.16 -15.91 13.71
N GLU A 87 4.38 -16.23 14.15
CA GLU A 87 4.72 -16.34 15.58
C GLU A 87 4.57 -14.99 16.31
N ILE A 88 4.96 -13.89 15.68
CA ILE A 88 4.76 -12.52 16.21
C ILE A 88 3.26 -12.25 16.43
N LYS A 89 2.40 -12.60 15.47
CA LYS A 89 0.95 -12.38 15.59
C LYS A 89 0.34 -13.22 16.70
N GLU A 90 0.71 -14.50 16.79
CA GLU A 90 0.28 -15.39 17.87
C GLU A 90 0.72 -14.86 19.24
N LYS A 91 1.96 -14.41 19.35
CA LYS A 91 2.51 -13.87 20.60
C LYS A 91 1.86 -12.56 21.02
N LEU A 92 1.56 -11.66 20.07
CA LEU A 92 0.79 -10.44 20.34
C LEU A 92 -0.60 -10.78 20.88
N ALA A 93 -1.31 -11.73 20.26
CA ALA A 93 -2.61 -12.17 20.72
C ALA A 93 -2.55 -12.81 22.12
N ALA A 94 -1.50 -13.58 22.41
CA ALA A 94 -1.33 -14.25 23.71
C ALA A 94 -0.89 -13.31 24.85
N THR A 95 -0.12 -12.26 24.55
CA THR A 95 0.55 -11.43 25.57
C THR A 95 0.05 -9.98 25.64
N TYR A 96 -0.77 -9.56 24.68
CA TYR A 96 -1.31 -8.21 24.58
C TYR A 96 -2.73 -8.22 24.02
N GLN A 97 -2.89 -8.07 22.71
CA GLN A 97 -4.16 -8.11 21.99
C GLN A 97 -3.91 -8.26 20.48
N SER A 98 -4.98 -8.44 19.72
CA SER A 98 -4.92 -8.39 18.25
C SER A 98 -4.57 -6.98 17.77
N VAL A 99 -3.56 -6.88 16.91
CA VAL A 99 -3.13 -5.63 16.25
C VAL A 99 -3.21 -5.87 14.74
N PRO A 100 -3.83 -4.97 13.95
CA PRO A 100 -3.85 -5.10 12.49
C PRO A 100 -2.43 -5.02 11.90
N LEU A 101 -2.00 -6.09 11.24
CA LEU A 101 -0.66 -6.21 10.67
C LEU A 101 -0.66 -6.12 9.14
N VAL A 102 0.34 -5.42 8.60
CA VAL A 102 0.65 -5.35 7.17
C VAL A 102 1.98 -6.01 6.89
N ALA A 103 2.01 -6.99 5.99
CA ALA A 103 3.26 -7.53 5.47
C ALA A 103 3.81 -6.64 4.34
N ASP A 104 5.06 -6.19 4.46
CA ASP A 104 5.79 -5.52 3.40
C ASP A 104 6.64 -6.53 2.63
N VAL A 105 6.08 -7.06 1.54
CA VAL A 105 6.72 -8.11 0.76
C VAL A 105 7.58 -7.49 -0.35
N HIS A 106 8.84 -7.90 -0.40
CA HIS A 106 9.83 -7.45 -1.38
C HIS A 106 10.08 -8.51 -2.47
N HIS A 107 11.15 -8.32 -3.27
CA HIS A 107 11.54 -9.07 -4.46
C HIS A 107 11.20 -10.56 -4.50
N ASN A 108 10.84 -11.05 -5.70
CA ASN A 108 10.60 -12.47 -5.99
C ASN A 108 9.59 -13.10 -5.00
N GLY A 109 8.61 -12.27 -4.63
CA GLY A 109 7.86 -12.41 -3.39
C GLY A 109 6.65 -13.31 -3.46
N MET A 110 6.31 -13.93 -4.59
CA MET A 110 5.02 -14.62 -4.72
C MET A 110 4.80 -15.70 -3.65
N LYS A 111 5.80 -16.57 -3.44
CA LYS A 111 5.73 -17.60 -2.38
C LYS A 111 5.62 -17.00 -0.99
N ILE A 112 6.37 -15.92 -0.74
CA ILE A 112 6.37 -15.18 0.52
C ILE A 112 5.02 -14.48 0.74
N ALA A 113 4.44 -13.91 -0.31
CA ALA A 113 3.17 -13.21 -0.31
C ALA A 113 2.01 -14.17 -0.01
N LEU A 114 1.98 -15.35 -0.65
CA LEU A 114 0.98 -16.37 -0.32
C LEU A 114 1.13 -16.89 1.10
N GLU A 115 2.36 -17.11 1.56
CA GLU A 115 2.58 -17.59 2.91
C GLU A 115 2.14 -16.55 3.93
N VAL A 116 2.61 -15.31 3.79
CA VAL A 116 2.30 -14.25 4.73
C VAL A 116 0.84 -13.85 4.69
N ALA A 117 0.17 -13.98 3.53
CA ALA A 117 -1.25 -13.74 3.38
C ALA A 117 -2.09 -14.58 4.35
N LYS A 118 -1.63 -15.75 4.80
CA LYS A 118 -2.32 -16.58 5.80
C LYS A 118 -2.34 -15.92 7.18
N HIS A 119 -1.30 -15.13 7.48
CA HIS A 119 -1.00 -14.64 8.82
C HIS A 119 -1.42 -13.18 9.01
N VAL A 120 -1.30 -12.32 8.01
CA VAL A 120 -1.57 -10.87 8.15
C VAL A 120 -2.97 -10.45 7.71
N ASP A 121 -3.33 -9.20 8.03
CA ASP A 121 -4.64 -8.61 7.70
C ASP A 121 -4.59 -7.83 6.38
N LYS A 122 -3.38 -7.49 5.93
CA LYS A 122 -3.12 -6.80 4.67
C LYS A 122 -1.73 -7.11 4.13
N VAL A 123 -1.60 -7.23 2.81
CA VAL A 123 -0.31 -7.37 2.14
C VAL A 123 -0.01 -6.11 1.34
N ARG A 124 1.22 -5.59 1.43
CA ARG A 124 1.73 -4.59 0.50
C ARG A 124 2.64 -5.24 -0.51
N ILE A 125 2.39 -4.90 -1.78
CA ILE A 125 3.26 -5.20 -2.91
C ILE A 125 3.85 -3.91 -3.48
N ASN A 126 4.99 -4.03 -4.14
CA ASN A 126 5.63 -2.97 -4.92
C ASN A 126 5.72 -3.40 -6.39
N PRO A 127 4.97 -2.77 -7.31
CA PRO A 127 4.98 -3.08 -8.73
C PRO A 127 6.38 -3.31 -9.33
N GLY A 128 7.32 -2.38 -9.12
CA GLY A 128 8.64 -2.46 -9.74
C GLY A 128 9.61 -3.46 -9.10
N LEU A 129 9.23 -4.11 -7.99
CA LEU A 129 10.04 -5.16 -7.36
C LEU A 129 9.40 -6.54 -7.41
N TYR A 130 8.09 -6.62 -7.70
CA TYR A 130 7.33 -7.86 -7.61
C TYR A 130 7.57 -8.79 -8.80
N VAL A 131 7.66 -8.22 -10.01
CA VAL A 131 8.06 -8.92 -11.23
C VAL A 131 9.37 -8.31 -11.71
N PHE A 132 10.45 -9.08 -11.59
CA PHE A 132 11.79 -8.61 -11.90
C PHE A 132 12.19 -9.03 -13.31
N GLU A 133 12.47 -8.05 -14.15
CA GLU A 133 13.17 -8.27 -15.42
C GLU A 133 14.64 -7.91 -15.26
N LYS A 134 15.52 -8.72 -15.84
CA LYS A 134 16.94 -8.38 -15.90
C LYS A 134 17.14 -7.24 -16.90
N PRO A 135 17.80 -6.14 -16.52
CA PRO A 135 18.16 -5.07 -17.44
C PRO A 135 18.93 -5.61 -18.63
N LYS A 136 18.59 -5.12 -19.84
CA LYS A 136 19.35 -5.40 -21.07
C LYS A 136 20.30 -4.23 -21.33
N ALA A 137 21.62 -4.50 -21.37
CA ALA A 137 22.67 -3.48 -21.34
C ALA A 137 22.64 -2.41 -22.45
N ASN A 138 21.94 -2.64 -23.56
CA ASN A 138 21.82 -1.71 -24.69
C ASN A 138 20.37 -1.29 -24.97
N ARG A 139 19.51 -1.33 -23.95
CA ARG A 139 18.10 -1.00 -24.11
C ARG A 139 17.89 0.51 -24.00
N SER A 140 17.15 1.07 -24.96
CA SER A 140 16.73 2.48 -24.96
C SER A 140 15.23 2.67 -24.96
N GLU A 141 14.45 1.63 -25.30
CA GLU A 141 13.00 1.69 -25.41
C GLU A 141 12.35 0.32 -25.20
N TYR A 142 11.02 0.33 -25.06
CA TYR A 142 10.17 -0.85 -24.99
C TYR A 142 9.09 -0.71 -26.06
N THR A 143 8.91 -1.75 -26.86
CA THR A 143 7.81 -1.82 -27.82
C THR A 143 6.49 -2.10 -27.12
N GLU A 144 5.37 -1.75 -27.75
CA GLU A 144 4.03 -2.05 -27.23
C GLU A 144 3.82 -3.55 -26.98
N ALA A 145 4.27 -4.40 -27.90
CA ALA A 145 4.22 -5.85 -27.74
C ALA A 145 5.01 -6.35 -26.51
N GLU A 146 6.15 -5.74 -26.21
CA GLU A 146 6.90 -6.08 -24.99
C GLU A 146 6.19 -5.59 -23.73
N PHE A 147 5.54 -4.42 -23.78
CA PHE A 147 4.70 -3.96 -22.68
C PHE A 147 3.55 -4.93 -22.38
N GLU A 148 2.88 -5.41 -23.42
CA GLU A 148 1.79 -6.40 -23.30
C GLU A 148 2.31 -7.73 -22.74
N GLU A 149 3.42 -8.27 -23.28
CA GLU A 149 4.01 -9.52 -22.80
C GLU A 149 4.39 -9.44 -21.31
N ILE A 150 4.93 -8.30 -20.87
CA ILE A 150 5.29 -8.07 -19.47
C ILE A 150 4.02 -7.90 -18.62
N GLY A 151 3.02 -7.19 -19.12
CA GLY A 151 1.73 -7.03 -18.47
C GLY A 151 1.06 -8.38 -18.17
N GLU A 152 1.08 -9.29 -19.13
CA GLU A 152 0.52 -10.64 -18.95
C GLU A 152 1.33 -11.47 -17.95
N LYS A 153 2.66 -11.39 -17.94
CA LYS A 153 3.48 -12.01 -16.89
C LYS A 153 3.16 -11.45 -15.49
N ILE A 154 2.90 -10.14 -15.39
CA ILE A 154 2.49 -9.50 -14.14
C ILE A 154 1.13 -10.04 -13.69
N ARG A 155 0.17 -10.14 -14.61
CA ARG A 155 -1.15 -10.73 -14.36
C ARG A 155 -1.02 -12.15 -13.81
N GLU A 156 -0.37 -13.04 -14.54
CA GLU A 156 -0.17 -14.45 -14.13
C GLU A 156 0.51 -14.57 -12.76
N THR A 157 1.48 -13.68 -12.50
CA THR A 157 2.21 -13.68 -11.22
C THR A 157 1.35 -13.15 -10.09
N LEU A 158 0.52 -12.13 -10.32
CA LEU A 158 -0.22 -11.43 -9.26
C LEU A 158 -1.56 -12.11 -8.93
N GLU A 159 -2.22 -12.72 -9.92
CA GLU A 159 -3.55 -13.31 -9.81
C GLU A 159 -3.70 -14.27 -8.61
N PRO A 160 -2.78 -15.21 -8.34
CA PRO A 160 -2.93 -16.11 -7.19
C PRO A 160 -2.98 -15.37 -5.84
N LEU A 161 -2.27 -14.25 -5.72
CA LEU A 161 -2.28 -13.44 -4.50
C LEU A 161 -3.61 -12.71 -4.37
N VAL A 162 -4.10 -12.11 -5.46
CA VAL A 162 -5.37 -11.37 -5.47
C VAL A 162 -6.51 -12.29 -5.07
N ILE A 163 -6.60 -13.46 -5.70
CA ILE A 163 -7.60 -14.48 -5.39
C ILE A 163 -7.49 -14.91 -3.92
N SER A 164 -6.28 -15.25 -3.47
CA SER A 164 -6.06 -15.68 -2.09
C SER A 164 -6.47 -14.63 -1.04
N LEU A 165 -6.15 -13.35 -1.28
CA LEU A 165 -6.52 -12.26 -0.38
C LEU A 165 -8.03 -11.98 -0.42
N ARG A 166 -8.64 -11.99 -1.60
CA ARG A 166 -10.09 -11.83 -1.78
C ARG A 166 -10.86 -12.91 -1.01
N ASP A 167 -10.48 -14.17 -1.20
CA ASP A 167 -11.19 -15.31 -0.60
C ASP A 167 -11.04 -15.33 0.94
N GLN A 168 -9.96 -14.75 1.46
CA GLN A 168 -9.73 -14.57 2.90
C GLN A 168 -10.30 -13.25 3.45
N GLY A 169 -10.86 -12.38 2.61
CA GLY A 169 -11.35 -11.05 3.02
C GLY A 169 -10.24 -10.10 3.50
N LYS A 170 -9.02 -10.25 2.98
CA LYS A 170 -7.83 -9.48 3.36
C LYS A 170 -7.53 -8.38 2.34
N ALA A 171 -6.98 -7.27 2.82
CA ALA A 171 -6.68 -6.14 1.96
C ALA A 171 -5.33 -6.28 1.24
N MET A 172 -5.20 -5.63 0.09
CA MET A 172 -3.93 -5.44 -0.60
C MET A 172 -3.62 -3.94 -0.76
N ARG A 173 -2.35 -3.56 -0.65
CA ARG A 173 -1.85 -2.23 -1.05
C ARG A 173 -0.87 -2.40 -2.22
N ILE A 174 -1.22 -1.81 -3.35
CA ILE A 174 -0.28 -1.52 -4.43
C ILE A 174 0.44 -0.22 -4.05
N GLY A 175 1.75 -0.30 -3.78
CA GLY A 175 2.53 0.86 -3.33
C GLY A 175 3.71 1.14 -4.24
N VAL A 176 3.55 2.10 -5.14
CA VAL A 176 4.58 2.60 -6.07
C VAL A 176 5.42 3.68 -5.41
N ASN A 177 6.74 3.60 -5.59
CA ASN A 177 7.71 4.60 -5.13
C ASN A 177 8.66 4.94 -6.29
N HIS A 178 9.11 6.20 -6.36
CA HIS A 178 10.03 6.69 -7.42
C HIS A 178 11.31 5.85 -7.53
N GLY A 179 11.97 5.56 -6.39
CA GLY A 179 13.25 4.83 -6.34
C GLY A 179 13.17 3.33 -6.68
N SER A 180 12.00 2.84 -7.09
CA SER A 180 11.78 1.44 -7.42
C SER A 180 10.78 1.26 -8.57
N LEU A 181 10.70 2.23 -9.49
CA LEU A 181 9.91 2.06 -10.71
C LEU A 181 10.52 0.96 -11.59
N ALA A 182 9.66 0.20 -12.27
CA ALA A 182 10.12 -0.79 -13.24
C ALA A 182 10.86 -0.11 -14.39
N GLU A 183 11.89 -0.76 -14.93
CA GLU A 183 12.72 -0.23 -16.03
C GLU A 183 11.85 0.28 -17.20
N ARG A 184 10.86 -0.50 -17.65
CA ARG A 184 9.95 -0.07 -18.72
C ARG A 184 9.16 1.20 -18.40
N MET A 185 8.76 1.38 -17.14
CA MET A 185 8.05 2.60 -16.74
C MET A 185 9.00 3.81 -16.76
N LEU A 186 10.25 3.62 -16.35
CA LEU A 186 11.29 4.65 -16.44
C LEU A 186 11.63 5.03 -17.89
N PHE A 187 11.75 4.07 -18.79
CA PHE A 187 12.05 4.36 -20.20
C PHE A 187 10.90 5.06 -20.91
N THR A 188 9.65 4.71 -20.59
CA THR A 188 8.48 5.26 -21.29
C THR A 188 7.98 6.57 -20.70
N TYR A 189 7.97 6.71 -19.37
CA TYR A 189 7.38 7.86 -18.68
C TYR A 189 8.39 8.67 -17.86
N GLY A 190 9.63 8.18 -17.72
CA GLY A 190 10.62 8.76 -16.81
C GLY A 190 10.33 8.51 -15.33
N ASP A 191 11.25 8.94 -14.47
CA ASP A 191 10.98 9.05 -13.03
C ASP A 191 10.14 10.30 -12.75
N THR A 192 8.85 10.22 -13.11
CA THR A 192 7.90 11.32 -13.06
C THR A 192 6.64 10.94 -12.28
N PRO A 193 5.86 11.93 -11.79
CA PRO A 193 4.55 11.65 -11.20
C PRO A 193 3.63 10.84 -12.13
N GLU A 194 3.70 11.09 -13.44
CA GLU A 194 2.95 10.34 -14.45
C GLU A 194 3.40 8.88 -14.50
N GLY A 195 4.71 8.62 -14.56
CA GLY A 195 5.24 7.24 -14.53
C GLY A 195 4.85 6.47 -13.27
N MET A 196 4.80 7.14 -12.11
CA MET A 196 4.31 6.54 -10.87
C MET A 196 2.81 6.21 -10.93
N VAL A 197 1.99 7.10 -11.52
CA VAL A 197 0.56 6.88 -11.69
C VAL A 197 0.30 5.73 -12.65
N GLU A 198 0.97 5.69 -13.80
CA GLU A 198 0.79 4.61 -14.78
C GLU A 198 1.22 3.25 -14.24
N SER A 199 2.32 3.20 -13.46
CA SER A 199 2.72 1.99 -12.73
C SER A 199 1.65 1.51 -11.74
N ALA A 200 0.98 2.43 -11.05
CA ALA A 200 -0.09 2.07 -10.12
C ALA A 200 -1.35 1.62 -10.88
N LEU A 201 -1.75 2.34 -11.92
CA LEU A 201 -2.97 2.09 -12.70
C LEU A 201 -2.91 0.75 -13.43
N GLU A 202 -1.76 0.36 -13.96
CA GLU A 202 -1.58 -0.96 -14.58
C GLU A 202 -1.91 -2.10 -13.61
N PHE A 203 -1.33 -2.07 -12.41
CA PHE A 203 -1.61 -3.08 -11.39
C PHE A 203 -3.06 -3.02 -10.89
N ILE A 204 -3.67 -1.82 -10.82
CA ILE A 204 -5.09 -1.67 -10.50
C ILE A 204 -5.95 -2.35 -11.56
N ARG A 205 -5.70 -2.09 -12.85
CA ARG A 205 -6.43 -2.71 -13.98
C ARG A 205 -6.35 -4.24 -13.94
N ILE A 206 -5.17 -4.79 -13.65
CA ILE A 206 -4.97 -6.24 -13.49
C ILE A 206 -5.77 -6.80 -12.31
N CYS A 207 -5.90 -6.04 -11.21
CA CYS A 207 -6.68 -6.47 -10.05
C CYS A 207 -8.21 -6.35 -10.24
N GLU A 208 -8.67 -5.56 -11.22
CA GLU A 208 -10.08 -5.31 -11.49
C GLU A 208 -10.68 -6.20 -12.59
N SER A 209 -9.84 -6.81 -13.45
CA SER A 209 -10.25 -7.78 -14.48
C SER A 209 -10.59 -9.14 -13.90
#